data_AF-A0A1E1EYP9-F1
#
_entry.id   AF-A0A1E1EYP9-F1
#
_cell.length_a   1.000
_cell.length_b   1.000
_cell.length_c   1.000
_cell.angle_alpha   90.00
_cell.angle_beta   90.00
_cell.angle_gamma   90.00
#
_symmetry.space_group_name_H-M   'P 1'
#
loop_
_entity.id
_entity.type
_entity.pdbx_description
1 polymer ?
#
loop_
_entity_poly.entity_id
_entity_poly.type
_entity_poly.pdbx_seq_one_letter_code
_entity_poly.pdbx_strand_id
1 'polypeptide(L)'
;MKPLLKQPCNECPWRRDHPAGWLGGYRPEDFTQQIQFDGPPLPCHKTIPGDGSDARAMCAGALIFMRNSCKGAHHPEYGDALDMIEPDTETVFAWSQEFIDHHNNPAHWVENVRARMMKRP
;
A
#
# COMPACT_ATOMS: atom_id res chain seq x y z
N MET A 1 13.03 -5.73 -9.88
CA MET A 1 12.64 -6.54 -8.69
C MET A 1 11.29 -7.18 -8.98
N LYS A 2 10.88 -8.29 -8.35
CA LYS A 2 9.53 -8.88 -8.54
C LYS A 2 8.74 -8.88 -7.23
N PRO A 3 7.40 -8.90 -7.24
CA PRO A 3 6.62 -9.10 -6.02
C PRO A 3 6.75 -10.57 -5.55
N LEU A 4 7.07 -10.76 -4.27
CA LEU A 4 7.07 -12.09 -3.64
C LEU A 4 5.66 -12.52 -3.23
N LEU A 5 4.84 -11.56 -2.81
CA LEU A 5 3.45 -11.77 -2.42
C LEU A 5 2.52 -11.38 -3.57
N LYS A 6 1.36 -12.03 -3.64
CA LYS A 6 0.27 -11.70 -4.57
C LYS A 6 -0.84 -10.86 -3.93
N GLN A 7 -0.72 -10.64 -2.63
CA GLN A 7 -1.69 -9.99 -1.75
C GLN A 7 -0.94 -8.98 -0.88
N PRO A 8 -1.59 -7.91 -0.38
CA PRO A 8 -0.91 -6.97 0.50
C PRO A 8 -0.44 -7.70 1.75
N CYS A 9 0.79 -7.44 2.21
CA CYS A 9 1.24 -7.99 3.48
C CYS A 9 0.38 -7.46 4.65
N ASN A 10 0.37 -8.15 5.78
CA ASN A 10 -0.45 -7.82 6.95
C ASN A 10 -0.23 -6.39 7.50
N GLU A 11 0.94 -5.78 7.25
CA GLU A 11 1.31 -4.42 7.67
C GLU A 11 1.34 -3.43 6.50
N CYS A 12 0.73 -3.78 5.37
CA CYS A 12 0.80 -2.96 4.17
C CYS A 12 -0.02 -1.66 4.35
N PRO A 13 0.57 -0.47 4.12
CA PRO A 13 -0.14 0.80 4.29
C PRO A 13 -1.29 0.99 3.28
N TRP A 14 -1.24 0.26 2.16
CA TRP A 14 -2.28 0.29 1.13
C TRP A 14 -3.55 -0.50 1.51
N ARG A 15 -3.56 -1.24 2.63
CA ARG A 15 -4.75 -1.95 3.08
C ARG A 15 -5.77 -0.99 3.66
N ARG A 16 -7.06 -1.20 3.33
CA ARG A 16 -8.18 -0.41 3.86
C ARG A 16 -8.32 -0.50 5.38
N ASP A 17 -7.86 -1.59 6.00
CA ASP A 17 -7.89 -1.79 7.45
C ASP A 17 -6.55 -1.50 8.15
N HIS A 18 -5.55 -0.98 7.43
CA HIS A 18 -4.29 -0.56 8.02
C HIS A 18 -4.53 0.56 9.06
N PRO A 19 -3.80 0.61 10.18
CA PRO A 19 -3.85 1.73 11.12
C PRO A 19 -3.63 3.08 10.43
N ALA A 20 -4.62 3.96 10.50
CA ALA A 20 -4.53 5.29 9.91
C ALA A 20 -3.42 6.11 10.57
N GLY A 21 -2.60 6.78 9.74
CA GLY A 21 -1.50 7.65 10.18
C GLY A 21 -0.21 6.92 10.53
N TRP A 22 -0.15 5.59 10.40
CA TRP A 22 1.04 4.80 10.74
C TRP A 22 1.92 4.52 9.51
N LEU A 23 2.47 5.59 8.91
CA LEU A 23 3.20 5.53 7.63
C LEU A 23 4.73 5.59 7.76
N GLY A 24 5.28 5.33 8.96
CA GLY A 24 6.74 5.36 9.16
C GLY A 24 7.38 6.74 9.01
N GLY A 25 6.62 7.81 9.28
CA GLY A 25 7.09 9.20 9.20
C GLY A 25 6.88 9.86 7.83
N TYR A 26 6.45 9.11 6.81
CA TYR A 26 6.09 9.64 5.50
C TYR A 26 4.68 10.21 5.48
N ARG A 27 4.43 11.16 4.58
CA ARG A 27 3.10 11.69 4.35
C ARG A 27 2.30 10.77 3.42
N PRO A 28 0.97 10.70 3.52
CA PRO A 28 0.17 9.90 2.59
C PRO A 28 0.33 10.34 1.14
N GLU A 29 0.57 11.64 0.92
CA GLU A 29 0.81 12.19 -0.41
C GLU A 29 2.08 11.61 -1.05
N ASP A 30 3.14 11.34 -0.28
CA ASP A 30 4.41 10.81 -0.80
C ASP A 30 4.20 9.44 -1.48
N PHE A 31 3.41 8.56 -0.85
CA PHE A 31 3.06 7.25 -1.39
C PHE A 31 2.28 7.37 -2.70
N THR A 32 1.23 8.19 -2.70
CA THR A 32 0.34 8.33 -3.85
C THR A 32 1.03 9.03 -5.02
N GLN A 33 1.84 10.06 -4.76
CA GLN A 33 2.63 10.73 -5.81
C GLN A 33 3.63 9.78 -6.45
N GLN A 34 4.34 8.96 -5.67
CA GLN A 34 5.28 7.98 -6.20
C GLN A 34 4.62 7.00 -7.18
N ILE A 35 3.38 6.59 -6.91
CA ILE A 35 2.63 5.71 -7.82
C ILE A 35 2.05 6.47 -9.02
N GLN A 36 1.40 7.60 -8.79
CA GLN A 36 0.69 8.32 -9.86
C GLN A 36 1.63 8.91 -10.90
N PHE A 37 2.81 9.36 -10.48
CA PHE A 37 3.81 10.00 -11.35
C PHE A 37 4.95 9.07 -11.78
N ASP A 38 4.68 7.76 -11.86
CA ASP A 38 5.63 6.75 -12.38
C ASP A 38 7.00 6.79 -11.68
N GLY A 39 7.01 6.97 -10.37
CA GLY A 39 8.21 6.84 -9.56
C GLY A 39 8.72 5.39 -9.49
N PRO A 40 9.91 5.18 -8.90
CA PRO A 40 10.46 3.84 -8.77
C PRO A 40 9.53 2.92 -7.94
N PRO A 41 9.51 1.62 -8.22
CA PRO A 41 8.68 0.65 -7.50
C PRO A 41 8.93 0.70 -5.99
N LEU A 42 7.85 0.77 -5.21
CA LEU A 42 7.97 0.71 -3.76
C LEU A 42 8.43 -0.69 -3.32
N PRO A 43 9.47 -0.80 -2.48
CA PRO A 43 9.85 -2.06 -1.87
C PRO A 43 8.79 -2.51 -0.87
N CYS A 44 8.64 -3.82 -0.67
CA CYS A 44 7.88 -4.32 0.46
C CYS A 44 8.71 -4.09 1.74
N HIS A 45 8.18 -3.32 2.69
CA HIS A 45 8.91 -3.00 3.91
C HIS A 45 9.26 -4.23 4.76
N LYS A 46 8.50 -5.33 4.63
CA LYS A 46 8.79 -6.62 5.29
C LYS A 46 9.93 -7.41 4.64
N THR A 47 10.40 -7.00 3.47
CA THR A 47 11.49 -7.67 2.75
C THR A 47 12.77 -6.84 2.70
N ILE A 48 12.78 -5.68 3.36
CA ILE A 48 13.98 -4.86 3.60
C ILE A 48 14.77 -5.51 4.74
N PRO A 49 15.99 -6.01 4.50
CA PRO A 49 16.82 -6.55 5.56
C PRO A 49 17.37 -5.44 6.46
N GLY A 50 17.52 -5.73 7.76
CA GLY A 50 18.04 -4.75 8.74
C GLY A 50 19.56 -4.50 8.65
N ASP A 51 20.25 -5.18 7.74
CA ASP A 51 21.70 -5.07 7.51
C ASP A 51 22.06 -3.98 6.48
N GLY A 52 21.07 -3.24 5.97
CA GLY A 52 21.26 -2.18 4.98
C GLY A 52 21.34 -2.68 3.53
N SER A 53 21.12 -3.97 3.27
CA SER A 53 20.97 -4.48 1.91
C SER A 53 19.61 -4.12 1.28
N ASP A 54 19.51 -4.26 -0.03
CA ASP A 54 18.31 -3.92 -0.79
C ASP A 54 17.11 -4.83 -0.43
N ALA A 55 15.91 -4.27 -0.59
CA ALA A 55 14.68 -5.03 -0.45
C ALA A 55 14.64 -6.22 -1.41
N ARG A 56 14.12 -7.35 -0.95
CA ARG A 56 14.06 -8.58 -1.77
C ARG A 56 12.86 -8.62 -2.71
N ALA A 57 11.86 -7.76 -2.52
CA ALA A 57 10.60 -7.82 -3.28
C ALA A 57 9.87 -6.48 -3.37
N MET A 58 9.16 -6.29 -4.48
CA MET A 58 8.25 -5.15 -4.65
C MET A 58 7.01 -5.28 -3.75
N CYS A 59 6.44 -4.14 -3.39
CA CYS A 59 5.22 -4.05 -2.62
C CYS A 59 3.99 -4.50 -3.43
N ALA A 60 3.44 -5.66 -3.09
CA ALA A 60 2.22 -6.18 -3.71
C ALA A 60 1.03 -5.22 -3.55
N GLY A 61 0.88 -4.58 -2.38
CA GLY A 61 -0.22 -3.63 -2.16
C GLY A 61 -0.14 -2.39 -3.05
N ALA A 62 1.07 -1.90 -3.34
CA ALA A 62 1.27 -0.79 -4.28
C ALA A 62 0.89 -1.20 -5.71
N LEU A 63 1.28 -2.41 -6.14
CA LEU A 63 0.91 -2.96 -7.45
C LEU A 63 -0.60 -3.20 -7.57
N ILE A 64 -1.25 -3.69 -6.51
CA ILE A 64 -2.72 -3.82 -6.47
C ILE A 64 -3.37 -2.44 -6.55
N PHE A 65 -2.89 -1.44 -5.82
CA PHE A 65 -3.38 -0.06 -5.91
C PHE A 65 -3.25 0.50 -7.34
N MET A 66 -2.14 0.21 -8.04
CA MET A 66 -1.99 0.55 -9.46
C MET A 66 -3.04 -0.14 -10.33
N ARG A 67 -3.24 -1.46 -10.16
CA ARG A 67 -4.27 -2.21 -10.89
C ARG A 67 -5.68 -1.68 -10.62
N ASN A 68 -6.01 -1.39 -9.36
CA ASN A 68 -7.31 -0.85 -8.96
C ASN A 68 -7.59 0.54 -9.58
N SER A 69 -6.55 1.37 -9.73
CA SER A 69 -6.65 2.71 -10.33
C SER A 69 -6.46 2.74 -11.85
N CYS A 70 -6.37 1.57 -12.49
CA CYS A 70 -6.03 1.44 -13.91
C CYS A 70 -4.70 2.14 -14.29
N LYS A 71 -3.78 2.29 -13.33
CA LYS A 71 -2.48 2.92 -13.53
C LYS A 71 -1.49 1.93 -14.14
N GLY A 72 -0.95 2.28 -15.30
CA GLY A 72 0.15 1.56 -15.94
C GLY A 72 1.47 1.69 -15.19
N ALA A 73 2.38 0.74 -15.39
CA ALA A 73 3.71 0.75 -14.80
C ALA A 73 4.76 1.19 -15.82
N HIS A 74 4.93 2.50 -16.02
CA HIS A 74 5.82 3.03 -17.05
C HIS A 74 7.28 3.18 -16.61
N HIS A 75 7.56 3.15 -15.31
CA HIS A 75 8.94 3.18 -14.82
C HIS A 75 9.67 1.86 -15.16
N PRO A 76 10.89 1.91 -15.73
CA PRO A 76 11.58 0.72 -16.26
C PRO A 76 11.81 -0.38 -15.22
N GLU A 77 11.96 0.00 -13.95
CA GLU A 77 12.21 -0.96 -12.87
C GLU A 77 11.00 -1.85 -12.51
N TYR A 78 9.78 -1.51 -12.95
CA TYR A 78 8.62 -2.38 -12.76
C TYR A 78 8.71 -3.68 -13.57
N GLY A 79 9.31 -3.67 -14.76
CA GLY A 79 9.37 -4.84 -15.62
C GLY A 79 7.99 -5.49 -15.84
N ASP A 80 7.88 -6.78 -15.55
CA ASP A 80 6.65 -7.57 -15.63
C ASP A 80 5.86 -7.63 -14.31
N ALA A 81 6.26 -6.87 -13.28
CA ALA A 81 5.70 -6.99 -11.94
C ALA A 81 4.20 -6.68 -11.85
N LEU A 82 3.69 -5.74 -12.65
CA LEU A 82 2.28 -5.39 -12.65
C LEU A 82 1.43 -6.56 -13.19
N ASP A 83 1.93 -7.30 -14.18
CA ASP A 83 1.27 -8.49 -14.79
C ASP A 83 1.24 -9.71 -13.88
N MET A 84 1.96 -9.64 -12.76
CA MET A 84 1.97 -10.68 -11.74
C MET A 84 0.85 -10.53 -10.71
N ILE A 85 0.04 -9.47 -10.77
CA ILE A 85 -0.92 -9.08 -9.72
C ILE A 85 -2.30 -8.82 -10.32
N GLU A 86 -3.33 -9.35 -9.65
CA GLU A 86 -4.74 -9.09 -9.94
C GLU A 86 -5.24 -7.88 -9.12
N PRO A 87 -6.23 -7.13 -9.61
CA PRO A 87 -6.90 -6.09 -8.83
C PRO A 87 -7.64 -6.68 -7.62
N ASP A 88 -7.71 -5.90 -6.54
CA ASP A 88 -8.45 -6.21 -5.31
C ASP A 88 -8.88 -4.89 -4.65
N THR A 89 -10.09 -4.43 -4.97
CA THR A 89 -10.67 -3.21 -4.42
C THR A 89 -11.30 -3.41 -3.05
N GLU A 90 -11.45 -4.66 -2.59
CA GLU A 90 -12.02 -5.00 -1.29
C GLU A 90 -10.99 -4.77 -0.18
N THR A 91 -9.74 -5.20 -0.39
CA THR A 91 -8.70 -5.11 0.65
C THR A 91 -7.76 -3.93 0.48
N VAL A 92 -7.56 -3.44 -0.76
CA VAL A 92 -6.64 -2.34 -1.09
C VAL A 92 -7.42 -1.13 -1.61
N PHE A 93 -6.96 0.07 -1.26
CA PHE A 93 -7.54 1.32 -1.78
C PHE A 93 -7.54 1.33 -3.31
N ALA A 94 -8.50 2.05 -3.92
CA ALA A 94 -8.55 2.21 -5.37
C ALA A 94 -8.08 3.60 -5.82
N TRP A 95 -8.34 4.63 -5.02
CA TRP A 95 -8.07 6.02 -5.40
C TRP A 95 -7.15 6.70 -4.41
N SER A 96 -6.29 7.60 -4.90
CA SER A 96 -5.35 8.35 -4.06
C SER A 96 -6.07 9.10 -2.94
N GLN A 97 -7.22 9.71 -3.23
CA GLN A 97 -7.97 10.45 -2.21
C GLN A 97 -8.49 9.52 -1.09
N GLU A 98 -8.90 8.28 -1.40
CA GLU A 98 -9.31 7.31 -0.36
C GLU A 98 -8.16 7.00 0.60
N PHE A 99 -6.96 6.78 0.05
CA PHE A 99 -5.75 6.52 0.84
C PHE A 99 -5.39 7.73 1.71
N ILE A 100 -5.42 8.93 1.12
CA ILE A 100 -5.08 10.19 1.80
C ILE A 100 -6.08 10.48 2.92
N ASP A 101 -7.37 10.40 2.66
CA ASP A 101 -8.43 10.65 3.65
C ASP A 101 -8.35 9.68 4.83
N HIS A 102 -8.11 8.40 4.54
CA HIS A 102 -7.92 7.38 5.57
C HIS A 102 -6.74 7.73 6.48
N HIS A 103 -5.56 7.97 5.90
CA HIS A 103 -4.35 8.17 6.69
C HIS A 103 -4.24 9.56 7.34
N ASN A 104 -4.93 10.57 6.82
CA ASN A 104 -5.01 11.91 7.43
C ASN A 104 -6.08 12.01 8.54
N ASN A 105 -6.84 10.93 8.81
CA ASN A 105 -7.86 10.92 9.85
C ASN A 105 -7.69 9.76 10.87
N PRO A 106 -6.60 9.77 11.66
CA PRO A 106 -6.35 8.74 12.68
C PRO A 106 -7.42 8.71 13.77
N ALA A 107 -8.03 9.86 14.11
CA ALA A 107 -9.10 9.94 15.11
C ALA A 107 -10.31 9.10 14.69
N HIS A 108 -10.77 9.26 13.45
CA HIS A 108 -11.89 8.49 12.93
C HIS A 108 -11.60 6.98 12.88
N TRP A 109 -10.37 6.59 12.52
CA TRP A 109 -9.97 5.18 12.57
C TRP A 109 -10.06 4.61 13.99
N VAL A 110 -9.56 5.33 15.00
CA VAL A 110 -9.64 4.90 16.41
C VAL A 110 -11.09 4.74 16.86
N GLU A 111 -11.97 5.67 16.49
CA GLU A 111 -13.41 5.58 16.77
C GLU A 111 -14.03 4.33 16.14
N ASN A 112 -13.73 4.05 14.87
CA ASN A 112 -14.22 2.87 14.16
C ASN A 112 -13.73 1.56 14.82
N VAL A 113 -12.46 1.50 15.23
CA VAL A 113 -11.92 0.34 15.94
C VAL A 113 -12.60 0.15 17.29
N ARG A 114 -12.78 1.21 18.08
CA ARG A 114 -13.51 1.17 19.35
C ARG A 114 -14.94 0.65 19.17
N ALA A 115 -15.66 1.18 18.19
CA ALA A 115 -17.02 0.74 17.88
C ALA A 115 -17.08 -0.75 17.49
N ARG A 116 -16.12 -1.26 16.71
CA ARG A 116 -16.02 -2.69 16.37
C ARG A 116 -15.71 -3.57 17.58
N MET A 117 -14.83 -3.11 18.47
CA MET A 117 -14.49 -3.83 19.70
C MET A 117 -15.68 -3.93 20.65
N MET A 118 -16.49 -2.88 20.78
CA MET A 118 -17.70 -2.88 21.63
C MET A 118 -18.82 -3.78 21.10
N LYS A 119 -18.81 -4.11 19.80
CA LYS A 119 -19.80 -4.98 19.14
C LYS A 119 -19.39 -6.45 19.09
N ARG A 120 -18.17 -6.80 19.54
CA ARG A 120 -17.76 -8.21 19.64
C ARG A 120 -18.49 -8.84 20.84
N PRO A 121 -19.22 -9.95 20.64
CA PRO A 121 -19.88 -10.67 21.73
C PRO A 121 -18.88 -11.25 22.74
#